data_AF-A0A7V9HG16-F1
#
_entry.id   AF-A0A7V9HG16-F1
#
_cell.length_a   1.000
_cell.length_b   1.000
_cell.length_c   1.000
_cell.angle_alpha   90.00
_cell.angle_beta   90.00
_cell.angle_gamma   90.00
#
_symmetry.space_group_name_H-M   'P 1'
#
loop_
_entity.id
_entity.type
_entity.pdbx_description
1 polymer ?
#
loop_
_entity_poly.entity_id
_entity_poly.type
_entity_poly.pdbx_seq_one_letter_code
_entity_poly.pdbx_strand_id
1 'polypeptide(L)' 'LGPFGDLDVVPTGGIRHDEVGPWLEAGALAVGLGSDLVGARPGPEDFDQIAARARVVVRQVEESQA' A
#
# COMPACT_ATOMS: atom_id res chain seq x y z
N LEU A 1 2.66 -5.44 22.40
CA LEU A 1 3.71 -5.17 21.40
C LEU A 1 4.69 -6.33 21.44
N GLY A 2 5.11 -6.86 20.28
CA GLY A 2 6.11 -7.92 20.21
C GLY A 2 7.49 -7.46 20.72
N PRO A 3 8.53 -8.31 20.63
CA PRO A 3 9.86 -8.00 21.17
C PRO A 3 10.57 -6.79 20.52
N PHE A 4 9.96 -6.18 19.49
CA PHE A 4 10.49 -5.04 18.72
C PHE A 4 9.51 -3.85 18.75
N GLY A 5 9.05 -3.46 19.93
CA GLY A 5 8.01 -2.43 20.09
C GLY A 5 8.37 -1.03 19.59
N ASP A 6 9.67 -0.73 19.45
CA ASP A 6 10.17 0.58 19.03
C ASP A 6 10.67 0.60 17.57
N LEU A 7 10.49 -0.49 16.82
CA LEU A 7 10.96 -0.59 15.44
C LEU A 7 9.89 -0.11 14.46
N ASP A 8 10.19 0.95 13.73
CA ASP A 8 9.41 1.34 12.56
C ASP A 8 9.66 0.38 11.39
N VAL A 9 8.60 -0.20 10.85
CA VAL A 9 8.66 -1.16 9.74
C VAL A 9 7.90 -0.63 8.54
N VAL A 10 8.51 -0.78 7.35
CA VAL A 10 7.90 -0.49 6.05
C VAL A 10 7.89 -1.78 5.21
N PRO A 11 6.89 -2.65 5.34
CA PRO A 11 6.81 -3.90 4.58
C PRO A 11 6.61 -3.62 3.09
N THR A 12 7.15 -4.51 2.27
CA THR A 12 7.05 -4.48 0.80
C THR A 12 6.97 -5.90 0.25
N GLY A 13 6.55 -6.05 -1.00
CA GLY A 13 6.51 -7.33 -1.72
C GLY A 13 5.20 -8.09 -1.52
N GLY A 14 4.45 -8.27 -2.61
CA GLY A 14 3.19 -9.02 -2.59
C GLY A 14 1.98 -8.31 -1.96
N ILE A 15 2.14 -7.09 -1.46
CA ILE A 15 1.03 -6.28 -0.93
C ILE A 15 0.17 -5.76 -2.08
N ARG A 16 -1.14 -5.99 -2.00
CA ARG A 16 -2.11 -5.48 -2.96
C ARG A 16 -2.62 -4.09 -2.61
N HIS A 17 -3.01 -3.33 -3.62
CA HIS A 17 -3.56 -1.98 -3.51
C HIS A 17 -4.83 -1.91 -2.66
N ASP A 18 -5.58 -3.01 -2.54
CA ASP A 18 -6.80 -3.17 -1.74
C ASP A 18 -6.57 -3.83 -0.36
N GLU A 19 -5.31 -4.01 0.05
CA GLU A 19 -4.92 -4.63 1.32
C GLU A 19 -4.04 -3.72 2.18
N VAL A 20 -3.93 -2.44 1.86
CA VAL A 20 -3.05 -1.47 2.55
C VAL A 20 -3.51 -1.18 3.97
N GLY A 21 -4.81 -1.00 4.19
CA GLY A 21 -5.37 -0.66 5.50
C GLY A 21 -4.97 -1.65 6.61
N PRO A 22 -5.16 -2.97 6.42
CA PRO A 22 -4.74 -3.99 7.38
C PRO A 22 -3.26 -3.93 7.79
N TRP A 23 -2.35 -3.53 6.90
CA TRP A 23 -0.93 -3.38 7.25
C TRP A 23 -0.68 -2.18 8.16
N LEU A 24 -1.35 -1.06 7.89
CA LEU A 24 -1.26 0.15 8.71
C LEU A 24 -1.86 -0.08 10.09
N GLU A 25 -3.03 -0.73 10.16
CA GLU A 25 -3.68 -1.13 11.42
C GLU A 25 -2.83 -2.10 12.24
N ALA A 26 -2.04 -2.95 11.58
CA ALA A 26 -1.08 -3.84 12.24
C ALA A 26 0.16 -3.12 12.81
N GLY A 27 0.29 -1.81 12.59
CA GLY A 27 1.38 -0.97 13.10
C GLY A 27 2.54 -0.76 12.12
N ALA A 28 2.37 -1.05 10.84
CA ALA A 28 3.35 -0.64 9.83
C ALA A 28 3.39 0.90 9.73
N LEU A 29 4.58 1.48 9.67
CA LEU A 29 4.75 2.93 9.51
C LEU A 29 4.27 3.38 8.11
N ALA A 30 4.55 2.58 7.09
CA ALA A 30 4.13 2.78 5.71
C ALA A 30 4.15 1.44 4.96
N VAL A 31 3.63 1.37 3.74
CA VAL A 31 3.71 0.18 2.88
C VAL A 31 4.30 0.52 1.52
N GLY A 32 5.13 -0.38 0.98
CA GLY A 32 5.63 -0.28 -0.39
C GLY A 32 4.80 -1.11 -1.35
N LEU A 33 4.20 -0.44 -2.35
CA LEU A 33 3.49 -1.08 -3.46
C LEU A 33 4.35 -1.09 -4.72
N GLY A 34 4.38 -2.24 -5.39
CA GLY A 34 5.14 -2.45 -6.62
C GLY A 34 4.27 -2.94 -7.75
N SER A 35 4.47 -4.20 -8.16
CA SER A 35 3.84 -4.82 -9.33
C SER A 35 2.31 -4.82 -9.35
N ASP A 36 1.68 -4.75 -8.18
CA ASP A 36 0.21 -4.65 -8.08
C ASP A 36 -0.29 -3.24 -8.47
N LEU A 37 0.44 -2.18 -8.06
CA LEU A 37 0.09 -0.80 -8.38
C LEU A 37 0.49 -0.43 -9.81
N VAL A 38 1.71 -0.80 -10.23
CA VAL A 38 2.26 -0.50 -11.56
C VAL A 38 2.81 -1.78 -12.19
N GLY A 39 2.29 -2.16 -13.36
CA GLY A 39 2.78 -3.33 -14.10
C GLY A 39 4.24 -3.18 -14.55
N ALA A 40 4.88 -4.29 -14.91
CA ALA A 40 6.32 -4.30 -15.24
C ALA A 40 6.72 -3.42 -16.45
N ARG A 41 5.78 -3.12 -17.35
CA ARG A 41 5.97 -2.27 -18.53
C ARG A 41 4.69 -1.48 -18.80
N PRO A 42 4.43 -0.38 -18.06
CA PRO A 42 3.19 0.38 -18.20
C PRO A 42 3.20 1.21 -19.49
N GLY A 43 2.05 1.26 -20.17
CA GLY A 43 1.79 2.16 -21.29
C GLY A 43 0.72 3.22 -20.95
N PRO A 44 0.51 4.22 -21.83
CA PRO A 44 -0.57 5.20 -21.66
C PRO A 44 -1.96 4.59 -21.43
N GLU A 45 -2.23 3.43 -22.02
CA GLU A 45 -3.46 2.65 -21.84
C GLU A 45 -3.68 2.16 -20.40
N ASP A 46 -2.63 2.06 -19.60
CA ASP A 46 -2.70 1.58 -18.21
C ASP A 46 -2.92 2.70 -17.20
N PHE A 47 -2.74 3.97 -17.59
CA PHE A 47 -2.70 5.09 -16.64
C PHE A 47 -4.01 5.25 -15.87
N ASP A 48 -5.15 5.04 -16.51
CA ASP A 48 -6.45 5.10 -15.84
C ASP A 48 -6.60 4.00 -14.78
N GLN A 49 -6.10 2.80 -15.08
CA GLN A 49 -6.12 1.67 -14.14
C GLN A 49 -5.15 1.91 -12.97
N ILE A 50 -3.93 2.37 -13.24
CA ILE A 50 -2.95 2.71 -12.21
C ILE A 50 -3.51 3.80 -11.30
N ALA A 51 -4.12 4.84 -11.88
CA ALA A 51 -4.75 5.92 -11.12
C ALA A 51 -5.95 5.41 -10.30
N ALA A 52 -6.74 4.47 -10.83
CA ALA A 52 -7.84 3.86 -10.09
C ALA A 52 -7.35 3.08 -8.86
N ARG A 53 -6.30 2.26 -9.02
CA ARG A 53 -5.67 1.54 -7.90
C ARG A 53 -5.07 2.51 -6.88
N ALA A 54 -4.36 3.54 -7.33
CA ALA A 54 -3.80 4.56 -6.45
C ALA A 54 -4.86 5.27 -5.61
N ARG A 55 -6.04 5.57 -6.19
CA ARG A 55 -7.16 6.16 -5.44
C ARG A 55 -7.69 5.23 -4.35
N VAL A 56 -7.72 3.92 -4.59
CA VAL A 56 -8.12 2.93 -3.57
C VAL A 56 -7.10 2.88 -2.43
N VAL A 57 -5.81 3.00 -2.73
CA VAL A 57 -4.74 3.07 -1.72
C VAL A 57 -4.89 4.32 -0.86
N VAL A 58 -5.04 5.49 -1.49
CA VAL A 58 -5.20 6.77 -0.77
C VAL A 58 -6.38 6.71 0.19
N ARG A 59 -7.53 6.20 -0.27
CA ARG A 59 -8.71 6.04 0.59
C ARG A 59 -8.41 5.18 1.82
N GLN A 60 -7.76 4.03 1.66
CA GLN A 60 -7.42 3.16 2.79
C GLN A 60 -6.45 3.85 3.77
N VAL A 61 -5.48 4.63 3.27
CA VAL A 61 -4.58 5.40 4.14
C VAL A 61 -5.36 6.44 4.94
N GLU A 62 -6.27 7.16 4.30
CA GLU A 62 -7.15 8.14 4.96
C GLU A 62 -8.03 7.46 6.03
N GLU A 63 -8.60 6.29 5.72
CA GLU A 63 -9.42 5.50 6.65
C GLU A 63 -8.62 4.96 7.84
N SER A 64 -7.37 4.54 7.65
CA SER A 64 -6.51 4.03 8.73
C SER A 64 -5.90 5.12 9.62
N GLN A 65 -5.95 6.39 9.20
CA GLN A 65 -5.45 7.53 9.98
C GLN A 65 -6.55 8.30 10.73
N ALA A 66 -7.82 7.95 10.50
CA ALA A 66 -8.98 8.51 11.19
C ALA A 66 -9.16 7.91 12.60
#